data_AF-A0A558QZ97-F1
#
_entry.id   AF-A0A558QZ97-F1
#
_cell.length_a   1.000
_cell.length_b   1.000
_cell.length_c   1.000
_cell.angle_alpha   90.00
_cell.angle_beta   90.00
_cell.angle_gamma   90.00
#
_symmetry.space_group_name_H-M   'P 1'
#
loop_
_entity.id
_entity.type
_entity.pdbx_description
1 polymer ?
#
loop_
_entity_poly.entity_id
_entity_poly.type
_entity_poly.pdbx_seq_one_letter_code
_entity_poly.pdbx_strand_id
1 'polypeptide(L)'
;MSDIFVSHAAADVARAAAVAEALRRAGHAVATGQREEGEAPARLSLVLWSRASVDDNAVLDQAEAANARGGYLGVLIDEVTLPFGFGGSTPVDVAPFRESGEGGRATLVQAVGTFMATGQAPVAALPPPPPPPVDRSGTRKLAALLALLVVVFGAVGWFLFRSNAPTTGELIEAQLGKTPCAWLRVDPVQDGSNGTLGLTGVAGDPAQAGAAVLEIARAGEMGVTRVSTDKVARIDPRECAAIDEPRKLRASPGGRLLVTGEPFVLDTALTPAQALARVQISLDPADRSMALFGVEPSGVVTWVLPDKASLDALKGADVGLTSAAPNRYEFSVYPDHLGWTGLFLVVGAQPLAVAKPQGTVQSAREFAATLRKATATGKWDADMVWFRIDPK
;
A
#
# COMPACT_ATOMS: atom_id res chain seq x y z
N MET A 1 6.04 -23.72 30.05
CA MET A 1 5.86 -22.92 28.83
C MET A 1 5.71 -23.88 27.67
N SER A 2 4.73 -23.65 26.79
CA SER A 2 4.59 -24.42 25.55
C SER A 2 5.64 -23.99 24.52
N ASP A 3 6.20 -24.94 23.79
CA ASP A 3 7.10 -24.66 22.68
C ASP A 3 6.32 -24.15 21.46
N ILE A 4 5.10 -24.66 21.28
CA ILE A 4 4.25 -24.39 20.12
C ILE A 4 2.88 -23.92 20.60
N PHE A 5 2.38 -22.86 19.96
CA PHE A 5 1.00 -22.41 20.09
C PHE A 5 0.29 -22.57 18.74
N VAL A 6 -0.88 -23.22 18.73
CA VAL A 6 -1.69 -23.42 17.52
C VAL A 6 -2.84 -22.41 17.49
N SER A 7 -2.76 -21.47 16.55
CA SER A 7 -3.81 -20.47 16.28
C SER A 7 -4.75 -20.98 15.19
N HIS A 8 -6.05 -20.83 15.40
CA HIS A 8 -7.09 -21.32 14.49
C HIS A 8 -8.41 -20.56 14.71
N ALA A 9 -9.29 -20.56 13.71
CA ALA A 9 -10.64 -20.03 13.88
C ALA A 9 -11.52 -20.97 14.70
N ALA A 10 -12.62 -20.47 15.27
CA ALA A 10 -13.55 -21.28 16.06
C ALA A 10 -14.14 -22.46 15.27
N ALA A 11 -14.30 -22.32 13.94
CA ALA A 11 -14.78 -23.39 13.06
C ALA A 11 -13.79 -24.57 12.92
N ASP A 12 -12.52 -24.38 13.30
CA ASP A 12 -11.42 -25.32 13.06
C ASP A 12 -10.99 -26.12 14.28
N VAL A 13 -11.74 -26.03 15.39
CA VAL A 13 -11.37 -26.64 16.69
C VAL A 13 -10.99 -28.12 16.57
N ALA A 14 -11.76 -28.92 15.83
CA ALA A 14 -11.50 -30.36 15.68
C ALA A 14 -10.22 -30.64 14.87
N ARG A 15 -10.01 -29.89 13.78
CA ARG A 15 -8.78 -29.96 12.97
C ARG A 15 -7.56 -29.52 13.77
N ALA A 16 -7.68 -28.43 14.53
CA ALA A 16 -6.63 -27.94 15.41
C ALA A 16 -6.27 -28.93 16.52
N ALA A 17 -7.25 -29.59 17.12
CA ALA A 17 -7.03 -30.65 18.11
C ALA A 17 -6.26 -31.83 17.50
N ALA A 18 -6.60 -32.25 16.28
CA ALA A 18 -5.89 -33.31 15.56
C ALA A 18 -4.44 -32.95 15.23
N VAL A 19 -4.17 -31.69 14.86
CA VAL A 19 -2.81 -31.16 14.64
C VAL A 19 -2.02 -31.14 15.95
N ALA A 20 -2.60 -30.61 17.02
CA ALA A 20 -1.95 -30.54 18.33
C ALA A 20 -1.60 -31.92 18.87
N GLU A 21 -2.48 -32.91 18.70
CA GLU A 21 -2.21 -34.29 19.12
C GLU A 21 -1.09 -34.94 18.31
N ALA A 22 -1.00 -34.68 17.00
CA ALA A 22 0.11 -35.16 16.18
C ALA A 22 1.46 -34.60 16.67
N LEU A 23 1.50 -33.30 16.98
CA LEU A 23 2.69 -32.62 17.49
C LEU A 23 3.08 -33.08 18.91
N ARG A 24 2.11 -33.32 19.78
CA ARG A 24 2.37 -33.89 21.13
C ARG A 24 2.96 -35.29 21.06
N ARG A 25 2.45 -36.16 20.17
CA ARG A 25 3.02 -37.49 19.94
C ARG A 25 4.44 -37.43 19.35
N ALA A 26 4.78 -36.36 18.65
CA ALA A 26 6.14 -36.08 18.19
C ALA A 26 7.06 -35.48 19.28
N GLY A 27 6.55 -35.29 20.51
CA GLY A 27 7.33 -34.84 21.66
C GLY A 27 7.33 -33.33 21.93
N HIS A 28 6.47 -32.55 21.25
CA HIS A 28 6.38 -31.10 21.46
C HIS A 28 5.37 -30.71 22.55
N ALA A 29 5.67 -29.66 23.32
CA ALA A 29 4.70 -29.04 24.23
C ALA A 29 3.79 -28.06 23.46
N VAL A 30 2.50 -28.40 23.32
CA VAL A 30 1.55 -27.67 22.46
C VAL A 30 0.36 -27.10 23.23
N ALA A 31 0.13 -25.79 23.07
CA ALA A 31 -1.08 -25.08 23.49
C ALA A 31 -1.97 -24.75 22.27
N THR A 32 -3.28 -24.64 22.47
CA THR A 32 -4.29 -24.39 21.42
C THR A 32 -5.32 -23.37 21.89
N GLY A 33 -5.90 -22.61 20.96
CA GLY A 33 -7.06 -21.75 21.23
C GLY A 33 -6.73 -20.27 21.15
N GLN A 34 -7.41 -19.46 21.96
CA GLN A 34 -7.08 -18.04 22.12
C GLN A 34 -6.08 -17.86 23.25
N ARG A 35 -5.11 -17.00 23.01
CA ARG A 35 -4.08 -16.66 23.98
C ARG A 35 -4.57 -15.51 24.86
N GLU A 36 -4.40 -15.65 26.18
CA GLU A 36 -4.73 -14.57 27.10
C GLU A 36 -3.66 -13.47 27.06
N GLU A 37 -4.10 -12.22 27.26
CA GLU A 37 -3.18 -11.09 27.39
C GLU A 37 -2.22 -11.31 28.56
N GLY A 38 -0.92 -11.19 28.30
CA GLY A 38 0.13 -11.30 29.33
C GLY A 38 0.78 -12.68 29.46
N GLU A 39 0.30 -13.71 28.76
CA GLU A 39 1.04 -14.98 28.69
C GLU A 39 2.41 -14.77 28.00
N ALA A 40 3.43 -15.58 28.27
CA ALA A 40 4.73 -15.49 27.58
C ALA A 40 4.66 -16.15 26.18
N PRO A 41 5.19 -15.54 25.10
CA PRO A 41 5.01 -16.04 23.74
C PRO A 41 5.64 -17.43 23.55
N ALA A 42 4.93 -18.30 22.84
CA ALA A 42 5.49 -19.58 22.41
C ALA A 42 6.63 -19.34 21.40
N ARG A 43 7.59 -20.26 21.36
CA ARG A 43 8.74 -20.20 20.43
C ARG A 43 8.26 -20.24 18.97
N LEU A 44 7.25 -21.06 18.70
CA LEU A 44 6.57 -21.14 17.42
C LEU A 44 5.06 -20.90 17.61
N SER A 45 4.49 -20.03 16.78
CA SER A 45 3.05 -19.96 16.54
C SER A 45 2.75 -20.60 15.18
N LEU A 46 2.05 -21.72 15.23
CA LEU A 46 1.53 -22.44 14.07
C LEU A 46 0.14 -21.91 13.76
N VAL A 47 -0.06 -21.30 12.59
CA VAL A 47 -1.33 -20.68 12.22
C VAL A 47 -2.04 -21.53 11.18
N LEU A 48 -3.25 -21.98 11.50
CA LEU A 48 -4.04 -22.82 10.60
C LEU A 48 -4.92 -21.93 9.71
N TRP A 49 -4.60 -21.89 8.41
CA TRP A 49 -5.33 -21.14 7.39
C TRP A 49 -6.43 -21.99 6.77
N SER A 50 -7.66 -21.53 6.98
CA SER A 50 -8.90 -22.14 6.54
C SER A 50 -9.77 -21.05 5.92
N ARG A 51 -10.89 -21.42 5.30
CA ARG A 51 -11.85 -20.42 4.82
C ARG A 51 -12.41 -19.54 5.93
N ALA A 52 -12.40 -20.00 7.19
CA ALA A 52 -12.88 -19.24 8.33
C ALA A 52 -11.77 -18.37 8.93
N SER A 53 -10.53 -18.83 8.95
CA SER A 53 -9.45 -18.13 9.65
C SER A 53 -8.80 -17.00 8.86
N VAL A 54 -8.95 -16.98 7.52
CA VAL A 54 -8.49 -15.85 6.70
C VAL A 54 -9.20 -14.53 7.02
N ASP A 55 -10.40 -14.59 7.61
CA ASP A 55 -11.20 -13.43 8.01
C ASP A 55 -11.34 -13.28 9.55
N ASP A 56 -10.67 -14.14 10.34
CA ASP A 56 -10.76 -14.11 11.81
C ASP A 56 -9.69 -13.17 12.39
N ASN A 57 -10.11 -11.99 12.88
CA ASN A 57 -9.20 -10.99 13.44
C ASN A 57 -8.29 -11.53 14.54
N ALA A 58 -8.79 -12.42 15.41
CA ALA A 58 -7.97 -12.95 16.50
C ALA A 58 -6.85 -13.86 15.96
N VAL A 59 -7.11 -14.59 14.87
CA VAL A 59 -6.09 -15.38 14.17
C VAL A 59 -5.10 -14.47 13.45
N LEU A 60 -5.57 -13.44 12.75
CA LEU A 60 -4.74 -12.47 12.04
C LEU A 60 -3.78 -11.74 13.00
N ASP A 61 -4.29 -11.22 14.12
CA ASP A 61 -3.50 -10.53 15.13
C ASP A 61 -2.41 -11.45 15.72
N GLN A 62 -2.74 -12.73 15.97
CA GLN A 62 -1.80 -13.72 16.48
C GLN A 62 -0.74 -14.10 15.43
N ALA A 63 -1.14 -14.22 14.17
CA ALA A 63 -0.25 -14.51 13.06
C ALA A 63 0.74 -13.36 12.86
N GLU A 64 0.27 -12.11 12.90
CA GLU A 64 1.09 -10.92 12.75
C GLU A 64 2.09 -10.79 13.90
N ALA A 65 1.63 -10.95 15.14
CA ALA A 65 2.50 -10.95 16.32
C ALA A 65 3.54 -12.09 16.29
N ALA A 66 3.27 -13.18 15.58
CA ALA A 66 4.22 -14.27 15.34
C ALA A 66 5.21 -13.99 14.24
N ASN A 67 4.76 -13.40 13.15
CA ASN A 67 5.60 -13.08 12.01
C ASN A 67 6.61 -11.99 12.38
N ALA A 68 6.17 -10.96 13.11
CA ALA A 68 7.03 -9.86 13.58
C ALA A 68 8.22 -10.33 14.45
N ARG A 69 8.09 -11.49 15.12
CA ARG A 69 9.15 -12.08 15.95
C ARG A 69 9.93 -13.22 15.26
N GLY A 70 9.64 -13.50 13.98
CA GLY A 70 10.24 -14.63 13.24
C GLY A 70 9.85 -16.01 13.79
N GLY A 71 8.71 -16.09 14.49
CA GLY A 71 8.19 -17.28 15.16
C GLY A 71 6.91 -17.81 14.51
N TYR A 72 6.73 -17.60 13.22
CA TYR A 72 5.49 -17.90 12.48
C TYR A 72 5.68 -19.03 11.47
N LEU A 73 4.74 -19.96 11.47
CA LEU A 73 4.59 -20.97 10.42
C LEU A 73 3.12 -21.10 10.04
N GLY A 74 2.78 -20.72 8.81
CA GLY A 74 1.44 -20.90 8.26
C GLY A 74 1.22 -22.35 7.79
N VAL A 75 0.02 -22.87 7.98
CA VAL A 75 -0.40 -24.20 7.52
C VAL A 75 -1.73 -24.06 6.79
N LEU A 76 -1.79 -24.41 5.51
CA LEU A 76 -3.04 -24.42 4.76
C LEU A 76 -3.81 -25.71 5.10
N ILE A 77 -4.96 -25.58 5.76
CA ILE A 77 -5.86 -26.71 6.07
C ILE A 77 -7.09 -26.75 5.15
N ASP A 78 -7.37 -25.65 4.44
CA ASP A 78 -8.26 -25.56 3.28
C ASP A 78 -7.50 -24.96 2.08
N GLU A 79 -8.04 -25.14 0.88
CA GLU A 79 -7.59 -24.41 -0.31
C GLU A 79 -8.03 -22.93 -0.18
N VAL A 80 -7.12 -22.11 0.35
CA VAL A 80 -7.31 -20.66 0.54
C VAL A 80 -6.06 -19.89 0.16
N THR A 81 -6.23 -18.65 -0.26
CA THR A 81 -5.13 -17.70 -0.41
C THR A 81 -4.72 -17.20 0.97
N LEU A 82 -3.41 -17.16 1.25
CA LEU A 82 -2.91 -16.59 2.49
C LEU A 82 -3.30 -15.10 2.61
N PRO A 83 -3.62 -14.61 3.82
CA PRO A 83 -3.76 -13.18 4.04
C PRO A 83 -2.43 -12.46 3.76
N PHE A 84 -2.53 -11.19 3.38
CA PHE A 84 -1.35 -10.37 3.11
C PHE A 84 -0.45 -10.23 4.34
N GLY A 85 0.86 -10.07 4.08
CA GLY A 85 1.89 -10.07 5.11
C GLY A 85 2.42 -11.46 5.47
N PHE A 86 1.77 -12.52 4.99
CA PHE A 86 2.18 -13.91 5.22
C PHE A 86 2.64 -14.63 3.94
N GLY A 87 2.46 -14.05 2.75
CA GLY A 87 2.89 -14.63 1.46
C GLY A 87 4.42 -14.77 1.31
N GLY A 88 5.20 -13.99 2.07
CA GLY A 88 6.66 -14.13 2.13
C GLY A 88 7.15 -15.36 2.92
N SER A 89 6.25 -16.05 3.62
CA SER A 89 6.53 -17.36 4.21
C SER A 89 6.01 -18.46 3.29
N THR A 90 6.77 -19.53 3.07
CA THR A 90 6.24 -20.72 2.38
C THR A 90 5.35 -21.47 3.37
N PRO A 91 4.00 -21.44 3.26
CA PRO A 91 3.15 -22.17 4.17
C PRO A 91 3.33 -23.68 3.94
N VAL A 92 3.06 -24.46 4.98
CA VAL A 92 2.95 -25.91 4.84
C VAL A 92 1.56 -26.22 4.27
N ASP A 93 1.52 -26.61 3.01
CA ASP A 93 0.26 -27.00 2.37
C ASP A 93 -0.08 -28.46 2.71
N VAL A 94 -1.19 -28.65 3.43
CA VAL A 94 -1.79 -29.95 3.74
C VAL A 94 -3.28 -29.98 3.37
N ALA A 95 -3.71 -29.04 2.53
CA ALA A 95 -5.10 -28.91 2.14
C ALA A 95 -5.54 -30.00 1.14
N PRO A 96 -6.80 -30.48 1.21
CA PRO A 96 -7.70 -30.34 2.35
C PRO A 96 -7.25 -31.22 3.52
N PHE A 97 -7.07 -30.61 4.70
CA PHE A 97 -6.65 -31.36 5.87
C PHE A 97 -7.80 -32.18 6.44
N ARG A 98 -7.60 -33.50 6.54
CA ARG A 98 -8.54 -34.43 7.15
C ARG A 98 -8.00 -34.95 8.46
N GLU A 99 -8.83 -34.93 9.50
CA GLU A 99 -8.47 -35.39 10.84
C GLU A 99 -7.95 -36.82 10.83
N SER A 100 -8.50 -37.73 10.03
CA SER A 100 -8.05 -39.13 9.98
C SER A 100 -6.85 -39.37 9.05
N GLY A 101 -6.37 -38.36 8.31
CA GLY A 101 -5.32 -38.53 7.32
C GLY A 101 -3.92 -38.54 7.94
N GLU A 102 -3.18 -39.64 7.79
CA GLU A 102 -1.78 -39.71 8.27
C GLU A 102 -0.82 -38.85 7.45
N GLY A 103 -1.03 -38.73 6.13
CA GLY A 103 -0.13 -37.99 5.24
C GLY A 103 0.03 -36.52 5.62
N GLY A 104 -1.07 -35.79 5.78
CA GLY A 104 -1.02 -34.38 6.18
C GLY A 104 -0.40 -34.16 7.57
N ARG A 105 -0.64 -35.09 8.51
CA ARG A 105 -0.05 -35.03 9.85
C ARG A 105 1.46 -35.24 9.82
N ALA A 106 1.95 -36.20 9.03
CA ALA A 106 3.38 -36.46 8.91
C ALA A 106 4.13 -35.27 8.28
N THR A 107 3.59 -34.69 7.21
CA THR A 107 4.14 -33.47 6.57
C THR A 107 4.21 -32.31 7.56
N LEU A 108 3.15 -32.10 8.34
CA LEU A 108 3.10 -31.03 9.34
C LEU A 108 4.13 -31.23 10.46
N VAL A 109 4.23 -32.44 11.01
CA VAL A 109 5.22 -32.76 12.06
C VAL A 109 6.64 -32.56 11.54
N GLN A 110 6.91 -32.98 10.31
CA GLN A 110 8.21 -32.77 9.67
C GLN A 110 8.54 -31.28 9.52
N ALA A 111 7.61 -30.48 8.98
CA ALA A 111 7.83 -29.05 8.78
C ALA A 111 8.05 -28.30 10.09
N VAL A 112 7.29 -28.63 11.14
CA VAL A 112 7.51 -28.08 12.49
C VAL A 112 8.86 -28.51 13.03
N GLY A 113 9.26 -29.76 12.86
CA GLY A 113 10.58 -30.26 13.27
C GLY A 113 11.72 -29.49 12.61
N THR A 114 11.62 -29.24 11.30
CA THR A 114 12.57 -28.42 10.55
C THR A 114 12.60 -26.99 11.09
N PHE A 115 11.44 -26.34 11.24
CA PHE A 115 11.36 -24.98 11.77
C PHE A 115 11.99 -24.86 13.16
N MET A 116 11.71 -25.80 14.06
CA MET A 116 12.25 -25.78 15.42
C MET A 116 13.77 -25.99 15.46
N ALA A 117 14.35 -26.63 14.44
CA ALA A 117 15.79 -26.84 14.31
C ALA A 117 16.52 -25.66 13.65
N THR A 118 15.92 -25.06 12.61
CA THR A 118 16.60 -24.05 11.77
C THR A 118 16.11 -22.62 11.99
N GLY A 119 14.97 -22.44 12.65
CA GLY A 119 14.23 -21.18 12.65
C GLY A 119 13.59 -20.88 11.29
N GLN A 120 12.98 -19.70 11.19
CA GLN A 120 12.44 -19.17 9.94
C GLN A 120 13.59 -18.79 9.00
N ALA A 121 13.59 -19.34 7.78
CA ALA A 121 14.60 -18.99 6.78
C ALA A 121 14.46 -17.50 6.42
N PRO A 122 15.56 -16.72 6.35
CA PRO A 122 15.51 -15.35 5.86
C PRO A 122 15.03 -15.34 4.40
N VAL A 123 14.12 -14.41 4.06
CA VAL A 123 13.61 -14.23 2.70
C VAL A 123 14.79 -13.98 1.76
N ALA A 124 14.99 -14.84 0.77
CA ALA A 124 16.09 -14.74 -0.18
C ALA A 124 15.92 -13.50 -1.07
N ALA A 125 17.00 -12.73 -1.26
CA ALA A 125 17.01 -11.59 -2.16
C ALA A 125 16.90 -12.06 -3.63
N LEU A 126 16.10 -11.35 -4.45
CA LEU A 126 15.89 -11.66 -5.86
C LEU A 126 17.10 -11.26 -6.74
N PRO A 127 17.27 -11.88 -7.92
CA PRO A 127 18.34 -11.55 -8.86
C PRO A 127 18.16 -10.18 -9.56
N PRO A 128 19.26 -9.52 -10.00
CA PRO A 128 19.24 -8.20 -10.62
C PRO A 128 18.36 -8.12 -11.88
N PRO A 129 17.65 -7.00 -12.10
CA PRO A 129 16.91 -6.77 -13.35
C PRO A 129 17.84 -6.44 -14.54
N PRO A 130 17.39 -6.70 -15.79
CA PRO A 130 18.15 -6.34 -16.99
C PRO A 130 18.19 -4.81 -17.21
N PRO A 131 19.29 -4.28 -17.81
CA PRO A 131 19.48 -2.83 -17.96
C PRO A 131 18.52 -2.20 -18.98
N PRO A 132 18.06 -0.95 -18.75
CA PRO A 132 17.13 -0.26 -19.65
C PRO A 132 17.81 0.24 -20.95
N PRO A 133 17.07 0.38 -22.06
CA PRO A 133 17.58 0.93 -23.31
C PRO A 133 17.81 2.45 -23.22
N VAL A 134 18.92 2.92 -23.78
CA VAL A 134 19.37 4.32 -23.72
C VAL A 134 18.80 5.10 -24.91
N ASP A 135 17.99 6.13 -24.64
CA ASP A 135 17.56 7.07 -25.67
C ASP A 135 18.61 8.19 -25.87
N ARG A 136 18.95 8.45 -27.13
CA ARG A 136 19.92 9.46 -27.56
C ARG A 136 19.29 10.29 -28.68
N SER A 137 18.67 11.41 -28.32
CA SER A 137 18.39 12.47 -29.30
C SER A 137 18.84 13.83 -28.76
N GLY A 138 19.56 14.56 -29.59
CA GLY A 138 20.29 15.76 -29.22
C GLY A 138 19.89 17.00 -30.01
N THR A 139 20.34 18.13 -29.45
CA THR A 139 20.84 19.36 -30.09
C THR A 139 19.89 20.43 -30.66
N ARG A 140 19.96 21.61 -29.99
CA ARG A 140 20.45 22.94 -30.46
C ARG A 140 19.52 23.96 -31.17
N LYS A 141 19.48 25.13 -30.50
CA LYS A 141 19.47 26.56 -30.98
C LYS A 141 18.14 27.05 -31.60
N LEU A 142 17.78 28.35 -31.61
CA LEU A 142 18.52 29.62 -31.59
C LEU A 142 17.60 30.78 -31.12
N ALA A 143 18.21 31.94 -30.94
CA ALA A 143 17.74 33.16 -30.28
C ALA A 143 16.81 34.10 -31.10
N ALA A 144 16.33 35.13 -30.37
CA ALA A 144 15.96 36.49 -30.77
C ALA A 144 14.48 36.78 -31.06
N LEU A 145 13.88 37.67 -30.24
CA LEU A 145 13.19 38.88 -30.72
C LEU A 145 12.79 39.77 -29.53
N LEU A 146 13.66 40.74 -29.26
CA LEU A 146 13.61 41.68 -28.14
C LEU A 146 13.37 43.10 -28.73
N ALA A 147 12.20 43.32 -29.34
CA ALA A 147 11.78 44.63 -29.84
C ALA A 147 10.25 44.79 -30.00
N LEU A 148 9.46 43.87 -29.43
CA LEU A 148 7.99 43.96 -29.38
C LEU A 148 7.49 44.29 -27.95
N LEU A 149 8.38 44.69 -27.05
CA LEU A 149 8.24 44.60 -25.59
C LEU A 149 7.66 45.86 -24.91
N VAL A 150 6.74 46.63 -25.48
CA VAL A 150 6.08 47.72 -24.70
C VAL A 150 4.58 47.77 -24.94
N VAL A 151 4.11 47.58 -26.17
CA VAL A 151 2.67 47.36 -26.43
C VAL A 151 2.26 45.92 -26.07
N VAL A 152 3.18 44.96 -26.19
CA VAL A 152 2.98 43.59 -25.71
C VAL A 152 2.93 43.55 -24.18
N PHE A 153 3.71 44.33 -23.41
CA PHE A 153 3.62 44.23 -21.94
C PHE A 153 2.30 44.73 -21.34
N GLY A 154 1.56 45.62 -22.00
CA GLY A 154 0.21 46.00 -21.56
C GLY A 154 -0.82 44.89 -21.84
N ALA A 155 -0.79 44.31 -23.04
CA ALA A 155 -1.67 43.21 -23.42
C ALA A 155 -1.27 41.87 -22.78
N VAL A 156 0.02 41.60 -22.60
CA VAL A 156 0.60 40.44 -21.89
C VAL A 156 0.49 40.64 -20.40
N GLY A 157 0.53 41.85 -19.86
CA GLY A 157 0.18 42.11 -18.47
C GLY A 157 -1.28 41.72 -18.19
N TRP A 158 -2.22 42.20 -19.02
CA TRP A 158 -3.64 41.83 -18.93
C TRP A 158 -3.91 40.35 -19.24
N PHE A 159 -3.23 39.79 -20.24
CA PHE A 159 -3.34 38.38 -20.61
C PHE A 159 -2.73 37.50 -19.51
N LEU A 160 -1.52 37.74 -19.02
CA LEU A 160 -0.93 36.99 -17.90
C LEU A 160 -1.71 37.16 -16.59
N PHE A 161 -2.34 38.31 -16.33
CA PHE A 161 -3.17 38.51 -15.14
C PHE A 161 -4.53 37.80 -15.27
N ARG A 162 -5.07 37.62 -16.49
CA ARG A 162 -6.28 36.83 -16.75
C ARG A 162 -6.00 35.33 -16.94
N SER A 163 -4.80 34.96 -17.37
CA SER A 163 -4.32 33.58 -17.58
C SER A 163 -3.88 32.90 -16.29
N ASN A 164 -3.83 33.62 -15.17
CA ASN A 164 -3.60 33.06 -13.83
C ASN A 164 -4.91 32.88 -13.04
N ALA A 165 -6.08 33.11 -13.66
CA ALA A 165 -7.35 32.75 -13.05
C ALA A 165 -7.38 31.22 -12.90
N PRO A 166 -7.63 30.68 -11.70
CA PRO A 166 -7.70 29.23 -11.51
C PRO A 166 -8.73 28.62 -12.46
N THR A 167 -8.36 27.52 -13.10
CA THR A 167 -9.28 26.72 -13.90
C THR A 167 -10.38 26.11 -13.03
N THR A 168 -11.51 25.72 -13.62
CA THR A 168 -12.54 24.94 -12.93
C THR A 168 -11.96 23.71 -12.23
N GLY A 169 -11.07 22.99 -12.93
CA GLY A 169 -10.35 21.85 -12.36
C GLY A 169 -9.55 22.21 -11.10
N GLU A 170 -8.77 23.29 -11.13
CA GLU A 170 -7.98 23.74 -9.96
C GLU A 170 -8.85 24.17 -8.77
N LEU A 171 -9.96 24.86 -9.02
CA LEU A 171 -10.90 25.25 -7.97
C LEU A 171 -11.55 24.02 -7.32
N ILE A 172 -11.90 23.01 -8.11
CA ILE A 172 -12.49 21.76 -7.59
C ILE A 172 -11.43 20.92 -6.88
N GLU A 173 -10.23 20.80 -7.43
CA GLU A 173 -9.12 20.04 -6.82
C GLU A 173 -8.86 20.48 -5.38
N ALA A 174 -8.91 21.80 -5.12
CA ALA A 174 -8.78 22.38 -3.78
C ALA A 174 -9.90 21.97 -2.80
N GLN A 175 -11.05 21.51 -3.30
CA GLN A 175 -12.17 21.01 -2.50
C GLN A 175 -12.19 19.49 -2.37
N LEU A 176 -11.56 18.74 -3.29
CA LEU A 176 -11.55 17.27 -3.26
C LEU A 176 -10.94 16.71 -1.96
N GLY A 177 -10.01 17.45 -1.35
CA GLY A 177 -9.44 17.13 -0.05
C GLY A 177 -10.46 17.12 1.10
N LYS A 178 -11.73 17.52 0.89
CA LYS A 178 -12.78 17.54 1.92
C LYS A 178 -13.71 16.32 1.88
N THR A 179 -13.67 15.53 0.81
CA THR A 179 -14.56 14.37 0.65
C THR A 179 -14.10 13.23 1.57
N PRO A 180 -14.92 12.76 2.50
CA PRO A 180 -14.55 11.66 3.40
C PRO A 180 -14.40 10.34 2.63
N CYS A 181 -13.53 9.46 3.13
CA CYS A 181 -13.25 8.17 2.53
C CYS A 181 -12.98 8.22 1.02
N ALA A 182 -12.24 9.24 0.58
CA ALA A 182 -11.93 9.43 -0.83
C ALA A 182 -10.57 10.09 -1.01
N TRP A 183 -9.87 9.67 -2.06
CA TRP A 183 -8.70 10.36 -2.58
C TRP A 183 -8.93 10.60 -4.06
N LEU A 184 -9.40 11.81 -4.39
CA LEU A 184 -9.86 12.15 -5.73
C LEU A 184 -8.94 13.18 -6.36
N ARG A 185 -8.81 13.10 -7.68
CA ARG A 185 -8.21 14.12 -8.54
C ARG A 185 -9.10 14.39 -9.73
N VAL A 186 -9.06 15.60 -10.25
CA VAL A 186 -9.67 15.94 -11.54
C VAL A 186 -8.94 15.20 -12.66
N ASP A 187 -9.71 14.55 -13.54
CA ASP A 187 -9.19 13.96 -14.77
C ASP A 187 -8.69 15.08 -15.69
N PRO A 188 -7.40 15.11 -16.08
CA PRO A 188 -6.88 16.17 -16.94
C PRO A 188 -7.54 16.23 -18.32
N VAL A 189 -8.24 15.17 -18.75
CA VAL A 189 -8.98 15.13 -20.02
C VAL A 189 -10.38 15.75 -19.88
N GLN A 190 -10.97 15.69 -18.69
CA GLN A 190 -12.31 16.19 -18.41
C GLN A 190 -12.24 17.17 -17.23
N ASP A 191 -11.68 18.35 -17.48
CA ASP A 191 -11.42 19.38 -16.47
C ASP A 191 -12.63 20.28 -16.14
N GLY A 192 -13.80 19.99 -16.71
CA GLY A 192 -15.02 20.78 -16.54
C GLY A 192 -15.23 21.86 -17.60
N SER A 193 -14.25 22.15 -18.47
CA SER A 193 -14.33 23.23 -19.47
C SER A 193 -15.47 23.07 -20.49
N ASN A 194 -15.91 21.84 -20.74
CA ASN A 194 -17.04 21.50 -21.62
C ASN A 194 -18.32 21.13 -20.84
N GLY A 195 -18.38 21.50 -19.55
CA GLY A 195 -19.48 21.16 -18.66
C GLY A 195 -19.46 19.73 -18.13
N THR A 196 -18.46 18.90 -18.48
CA THR A 196 -18.22 17.58 -17.89
C THR A 196 -16.89 17.55 -17.15
N LEU A 197 -16.93 17.16 -15.89
CA LEU A 197 -15.76 16.97 -15.03
C LEU A 197 -15.55 15.47 -14.77
N GLY A 198 -14.39 14.94 -15.11
CA GLY A 198 -14.00 13.57 -14.76
C GLY A 198 -13.25 13.55 -13.43
N LEU A 199 -13.46 12.50 -12.66
CA LEU A 199 -12.71 12.22 -11.43
C LEU A 199 -11.89 10.93 -11.61
N THR A 200 -10.71 10.94 -11.00
CA THR A 200 -9.81 9.78 -10.89
C THR A 200 -9.46 9.53 -9.43
N GLY A 201 -9.07 8.30 -9.09
CA GLY A 201 -8.62 7.93 -7.73
C GLY A 201 -9.55 6.91 -7.08
N VAL A 202 -9.81 7.07 -5.77
CA VAL A 202 -10.65 6.14 -4.99
C VAL A 202 -11.72 6.85 -4.18
N ALA A 203 -12.84 6.16 -3.95
CA ALA A 203 -13.86 6.55 -2.97
C ALA A 203 -14.61 5.33 -2.43
N GLY A 204 -15.00 5.36 -1.15
CA GLY A 204 -15.88 4.31 -0.59
C GLY A 204 -17.23 4.24 -1.31
N ASP A 205 -17.75 5.40 -1.74
CA ASP A 205 -18.87 5.48 -2.67
C ASP A 205 -18.61 6.50 -3.80
N PRO A 206 -18.14 6.04 -4.98
CA PRO A 206 -17.87 6.92 -6.12
C PRO A 206 -19.07 7.76 -6.53
N ALA A 207 -20.30 7.21 -6.50
CA ALA A 207 -21.50 7.95 -6.88
C ALA A 207 -21.78 9.12 -5.93
N GLN A 208 -21.69 8.88 -4.62
CA GLN A 208 -21.84 9.92 -3.60
C GLN A 208 -20.74 10.99 -3.72
N ALA A 209 -19.49 10.57 -3.96
CA ALA A 209 -18.38 11.48 -4.18
C ALA A 209 -18.61 12.37 -5.42
N GLY A 210 -19.06 11.80 -6.54
CA GLY A 210 -19.40 12.55 -7.74
C GLY A 210 -20.52 13.56 -7.51
N ALA A 211 -21.57 13.17 -6.76
CA ALA A 211 -22.65 14.07 -6.39
C ALA A 211 -22.15 15.25 -5.52
N ALA A 212 -21.29 14.99 -4.53
CA ALA A 212 -20.71 16.03 -3.69
C ALA A 212 -19.88 17.03 -4.50
N VAL A 213 -19.08 16.55 -5.46
CA VAL A 213 -18.30 17.41 -6.36
C VAL A 213 -19.20 18.24 -7.27
N LEU A 214 -20.29 17.67 -7.78
CA LEU A 214 -21.25 18.41 -8.59
C LEU A 214 -21.93 19.53 -7.80
N GLU A 215 -22.28 19.29 -6.53
CA GLU A 215 -22.82 20.32 -5.65
C GLU A 215 -21.82 21.45 -5.38
N ILE A 216 -20.54 21.12 -5.16
CA ILE A 216 -19.45 22.11 -5.04
C ILE A 216 -19.35 22.97 -6.31
N ALA A 217 -19.36 22.33 -7.48
CA ALA A 217 -19.24 23.03 -8.75
C ALA A 217 -20.45 23.94 -9.03
N ARG A 218 -21.66 23.51 -8.66
CA ARG A 218 -22.89 24.32 -8.75
C ARG A 218 -22.85 25.53 -7.81
N ALA A 219 -22.46 25.31 -6.55
CA ALA A 219 -22.33 26.38 -5.56
C ALA A 219 -21.28 27.42 -5.95
N GLY A 220 -20.24 27.00 -6.69
CA GLY A 220 -19.23 27.90 -7.26
C GLY A 220 -19.53 28.42 -8.66
N GLU A 221 -20.73 28.20 -9.20
CA GLU A 221 -21.16 28.64 -10.54
C GLU A 221 -20.20 28.22 -11.69
N MET A 222 -19.55 27.05 -11.56
CA MET A 222 -18.42 26.65 -12.42
C MET A 222 -18.80 26.04 -13.78
N GLY A 223 -20.07 26.14 -14.19
CA GLY A 223 -20.54 25.61 -15.48
C GLY A 223 -20.52 24.08 -15.63
N VAL A 224 -20.13 23.33 -14.59
CA VAL A 224 -20.14 21.86 -14.59
C VAL A 224 -21.57 21.36 -14.46
N THR A 225 -22.02 20.57 -15.43
CA THR A 225 -23.35 19.96 -15.48
C THR A 225 -23.35 18.47 -15.19
N ARG A 226 -22.19 17.81 -15.36
CA ARG A 226 -21.99 16.38 -15.15
C ARG A 226 -20.64 16.12 -14.49
N VAL A 227 -20.61 15.18 -13.57
CA VAL A 227 -19.37 14.59 -13.01
C VAL A 227 -19.31 13.12 -13.41
N SER A 228 -18.23 12.69 -14.08
CA SER A 228 -17.94 11.27 -14.35
C SER A 228 -17.05 10.70 -13.26
N THR A 229 -17.36 9.50 -12.82
CA THR A 229 -16.62 8.74 -11.81
C THR A 229 -16.11 7.41 -12.36
N ASP A 230 -16.05 7.27 -13.68
CA ASP A 230 -15.72 6.00 -14.35
C ASP A 230 -14.28 5.55 -14.07
N LYS A 231 -13.40 6.50 -13.75
CA LYS A 231 -12.00 6.28 -13.34
C LYS A 231 -11.81 6.39 -11.82
N VAL A 232 -12.90 6.36 -11.04
CA VAL A 232 -12.86 6.31 -9.58
C VAL A 232 -13.13 4.89 -9.13
N ALA A 233 -12.13 4.28 -8.53
CA ALA A 233 -12.24 2.96 -7.95
C ALA A 233 -13.07 2.98 -6.67
N ARG A 234 -13.94 1.97 -6.51
CA ARG A 234 -14.65 1.72 -5.26
C ARG A 234 -13.72 0.93 -4.33
N ILE A 235 -13.55 1.44 -3.11
CA ILE A 235 -12.79 0.81 -2.03
C ILE A 235 -13.73 0.30 -0.92
N ASP A 236 -13.24 -0.62 -0.11
CA ASP A 236 -13.96 -1.10 1.07
C ASP A 236 -14.01 0.00 2.16
N PRO A 237 -15.14 0.19 2.85
CA PRO A 237 -15.23 1.17 3.94
C PRO A 237 -14.21 0.98 5.07
N ARG A 238 -13.62 -0.22 5.23
CA ARG A 238 -12.54 -0.49 6.18
C ARG A 238 -11.25 0.28 5.83
N GLU A 239 -11.04 0.60 4.55
CA GLU A 239 -9.90 1.36 4.06
C GLU A 239 -10.01 2.87 4.37
N CYS A 240 -11.21 3.37 4.70
CA CYS A 240 -11.45 4.81 4.86
C CYS A 240 -10.50 5.48 5.85
N ALA A 241 -10.18 4.82 6.97
CA ALA A 241 -9.27 5.39 7.97
C ALA A 241 -7.84 5.54 7.44
N ALA A 242 -7.40 4.64 6.57
CA ALA A 242 -6.09 4.71 5.91
C ALA A 242 -6.00 5.88 4.92
N ILE A 243 -7.14 6.39 4.43
CA ILE A 243 -7.20 7.50 3.47
C ILE A 243 -7.50 8.83 4.16
N ASP A 244 -8.41 8.83 5.13
CA ASP A 244 -8.92 10.05 5.74
C ASP A 244 -7.86 10.81 6.55
N GLU A 245 -6.95 10.10 7.22
CA GLU A 245 -5.88 10.78 7.96
C GLU A 245 -4.85 11.43 7.02
N PRO A 246 -4.26 10.69 6.05
CA PRO A 246 -3.51 11.28 4.94
C PRO A 246 -4.14 12.49 4.26
N ARG A 247 -5.43 12.39 3.93
CA ARG A 247 -6.17 13.42 3.19
C ARG A 247 -6.15 14.77 3.91
N LYS A 248 -6.16 14.77 5.24
CA LYS A 248 -6.08 16.01 6.05
C LYS A 248 -4.74 16.73 5.89
N LEU A 249 -3.70 16.01 5.49
CA LEU A 249 -2.35 16.54 5.28
C LEU A 249 -2.17 17.08 3.86
N ARG A 250 -3.10 16.80 2.94
CA ARG A 250 -2.99 17.19 1.53
C ARG A 250 -2.97 18.71 1.40
N ALA A 251 -1.82 19.26 0.99
CA ALA A 251 -1.61 20.68 0.77
C ALA A 251 -1.37 21.02 -0.70
N SER A 252 -0.93 20.07 -1.52
CA SER A 252 -0.71 20.23 -2.96
C SER A 252 -1.72 19.44 -3.81
N PRO A 253 -1.88 19.80 -5.10
CA PRO A 253 -2.74 19.05 -6.04
C PRO A 253 -2.16 17.67 -6.41
N GLY A 254 -1.04 17.24 -5.82
CA GLY A 254 -0.38 15.95 -6.07
C GLY A 254 0.64 15.98 -7.20
N GLY A 255 1.05 14.81 -7.67
CA GLY A 255 2.08 14.63 -8.70
C GLY A 255 3.51 14.45 -8.15
N ARG A 256 3.64 14.34 -6.82
CA ARG A 256 4.87 13.93 -6.13
C ARG A 256 5.05 12.42 -6.21
N LEU A 257 3.95 11.68 -6.31
CA LEU A 257 3.94 10.23 -6.38
C LEU A 257 3.25 9.78 -7.67
N LEU A 258 3.93 8.96 -8.46
CA LEU A 258 3.39 8.37 -9.69
C LEU A 258 3.72 6.88 -9.72
N VAL A 259 2.88 6.10 -10.39
CA VAL A 259 3.17 4.71 -10.73
C VAL A 259 3.20 4.58 -12.24
N THR A 260 4.20 3.88 -12.75
CA THR A 260 4.39 3.61 -14.18
C THR A 260 4.60 2.11 -14.41
N GLY A 261 4.48 1.68 -15.66
CA GLY A 261 4.67 0.28 -16.06
C GLY A 261 3.37 -0.51 -16.22
N GLU A 262 2.25 0.15 -16.53
CA GLU A 262 1.00 -0.54 -16.85
C GLU A 262 1.11 -1.45 -18.09
N PRO A 263 0.37 -2.58 -18.12
CA PRO A 263 -0.55 -3.07 -17.09
C PRO A 263 0.19 -3.72 -15.90
N PHE A 264 -0.38 -3.61 -14.69
CA PHE A 264 0.15 -4.28 -13.51
C PHE A 264 -0.45 -5.67 -13.39
N VAL A 265 0.40 -6.68 -13.56
CA VAL A 265 -0.05 -8.05 -13.70
C VAL A 265 0.63 -8.94 -12.66
N LEU A 266 -0.17 -9.67 -11.88
CA LEU A 266 0.33 -10.60 -10.88
C LEU A 266 0.84 -11.87 -11.57
N ASP A 267 2.17 -12.07 -11.55
CA ASP A 267 2.78 -13.27 -12.12
C ASP A 267 2.79 -14.42 -11.11
N THR A 268 1.81 -15.31 -11.21
CA THR A 268 1.67 -16.48 -10.34
C THR A 268 2.72 -17.57 -10.61
N ALA A 269 3.53 -17.43 -11.67
CA ALA A 269 4.66 -18.33 -11.92
C ALA A 269 5.88 -17.99 -11.02
N LEU A 270 5.90 -16.81 -10.40
CA LEU A 270 6.91 -16.43 -9.41
C LEU A 270 6.56 -17.00 -8.03
N THR A 271 7.55 -17.22 -7.18
CA THR A 271 7.36 -17.68 -5.79
C THR A 271 8.15 -16.76 -4.85
N PRO A 272 7.46 -15.85 -4.12
CA PRO A 272 6.02 -15.62 -4.12
C PRO A 272 5.50 -15.00 -5.43
N ALA A 273 4.20 -15.15 -5.69
CA ALA A 273 3.54 -14.47 -6.79
C ALA A 273 3.63 -12.95 -6.59
N GLN A 274 3.97 -12.21 -7.64
CA GLN A 274 4.18 -10.77 -7.53
C GLN A 274 3.92 -10.05 -8.85
N ALA A 275 3.40 -8.83 -8.74
CA ALA A 275 3.32 -7.87 -9.81
C ALA A 275 4.51 -6.90 -9.72
N LEU A 276 4.94 -6.35 -10.85
CA LEU A 276 5.94 -5.29 -10.87
C LEU A 276 5.25 -3.95 -11.06
N ALA A 277 5.41 -3.03 -10.11
CA ALA A 277 5.01 -1.64 -10.26
C ALA A 277 6.22 -0.73 -10.08
N ARG A 278 6.42 0.26 -10.96
CA ARG A 278 7.49 1.25 -10.82
C ARG A 278 6.95 2.51 -10.18
N VAL A 279 7.52 2.89 -9.05
CA VAL A 279 7.09 4.03 -8.26
C VAL A 279 8.06 5.17 -8.47
N GLN A 280 7.54 6.31 -8.93
CA GLN A 280 8.30 7.55 -9.02
C GLN A 280 7.94 8.48 -7.86
N ILE A 281 8.96 8.97 -7.17
CA ILE A 281 8.85 9.97 -6.10
C ILE A 281 9.61 11.22 -6.52
N SER A 282 8.93 12.37 -6.46
CA SER A 282 9.51 13.70 -6.62
C SER A 282 9.44 14.46 -5.29
N LEU A 283 10.60 14.85 -4.77
CA LEU A 283 10.74 15.64 -3.56
C LEU A 283 11.18 17.07 -3.90
N ASP A 284 10.56 18.06 -3.27
CA ASP A 284 11.01 19.43 -3.34
C ASP A 284 12.26 19.64 -2.46
N PRO A 285 13.07 20.67 -2.72
CA PRO A 285 14.20 21.01 -1.84
C PRO A 285 13.81 21.26 -0.37
N ALA A 286 12.54 21.63 -0.12
CA ALA A 286 12.00 21.83 1.22
C ALA A 286 11.66 20.51 1.95
N ASP A 287 11.53 19.39 1.22
CA ASP A 287 11.14 18.08 1.75
C ASP A 287 12.36 17.35 2.32
N ARG A 288 12.68 17.75 3.55
CA ARG A 288 13.79 17.18 4.32
C ARG A 288 13.42 15.84 4.95
N SER A 289 12.13 15.52 5.06
CA SER A 289 11.60 14.25 5.52
C SER A 289 10.55 13.73 4.56
N MET A 290 10.45 12.41 4.48
CA MET A 290 9.42 11.70 3.75
C MET A 290 9.12 10.37 4.43
N ALA A 291 7.93 9.82 4.22
CA ALA A 291 7.64 8.42 4.48
C ALA A 291 6.70 7.90 3.39
N LEU A 292 6.91 6.66 2.97
CA LEU A 292 6.11 5.96 1.97
C LEU A 292 5.40 4.78 2.60
N PHE A 293 4.13 4.63 2.27
CA PHE A 293 3.24 3.61 2.78
C PHE A 293 2.55 2.88 1.62
N GLY A 294 2.33 1.58 1.79
CA GLY A 294 1.49 0.78 0.91
C GLY A 294 0.14 0.55 1.59
N VAL A 295 -0.94 0.71 0.85
CA VAL A 295 -2.31 0.48 1.30
C VAL A 295 -2.92 -0.62 0.46
N GLU A 296 -3.55 -1.54 1.16
CA GLU A 296 -4.13 -2.75 0.59
C GLU A 296 -5.65 -2.66 0.41
N PRO A 297 -6.26 -3.54 -0.41
CA PRO A 297 -7.71 -3.70 -0.44
C PRO A 297 -8.31 -4.07 0.92
N SER A 298 -7.52 -4.67 1.81
CA SER A 298 -7.94 -5.01 3.18
C SER A 298 -8.00 -3.78 4.10
N GLY A 299 -7.41 -2.65 3.69
CA GLY A 299 -7.18 -1.46 4.53
C GLY A 299 -5.95 -1.55 5.40
N VAL A 300 -5.20 -2.65 5.32
CA VAL A 300 -3.89 -2.77 5.95
C VAL A 300 -2.92 -1.76 5.32
N VAL A 301 -2.07 -1.18 6.17
CA VAL A 301 -1.06 -0.21 5.78
C VAL A 301 0.32 -0.70 6.18
N THR A 302 1.23 -0.76 5.21
CA THR A 302 2.63 -1.15 5.42
C THR A 302 3.55 0.06 5.32
N TRP A 303 4.48 0.21 6.26
CA TRP A 303 5.55 1.21 6.21
C TRP A 303 6.63 0.77 5.21
N VAL A 304 6.50 1.20 3.95
CA VAL A 304 7.41 0.79 2.85
C VAL A 304 8.77 1.47 2.99
N LEU A 305 8.78 2.79 3.19
CA LEU A 305 9.99 3.56 3.50
C LEU A 305 9.68 4.49 4.67
N PRO A 306 10.24 4.26 5.87
CA PRO A 306 9.84 5.03 7.05
C PRO A 306 10.43 6.43 7.12
N ASP A 307 11.52 6.67 6.38
CA ASP A 307 12.20 7.95 6.32
C ASP A 307 13.00 8.14 5.02
N LYS A 308 13.56 9.36 4.85
CA LYS A 308 14.44 9.69 3.73
C LYS A 308 15.75 8.89 3.74
N ALA A 309 16.25 8.49 4.91
CA ALA A 309 17.47 7.70 5.02
C ALA A 309 17.28 6.29 4.43
N SER A 310 16.09 5.72 4.59
CA SER A 310 15.68 4.45 3.99
C SER A 310 15.62 4.55 2.46
N LEU A 311 15.08 5.64 1.93
CA LEU A 311 15.13 5.93 0.49
C LEU A 311 16.58 6.10 -0.02
N ASP A 312 17.43 6.80 0.73
CA ASP A 312 18.83 6.98 0.37
C ASP A 312 19.62 5.66 0.42
N ALA A 313 19.27 4.75 1.34
CA ALA A 313 19.86 3.41 1.42
C ALA A 313 19.57 2.56 0.17
N LEU A 314 18.45 2.80 -0.53
CA LEU A 314 18.14 2.11 -1.79
C LEU A 314 19.15 2.42 -2.91
N LYS A 315 19.88 3.55 -2.84
CA LYS A 315 20.88 3.93 -3.87
C LYS A 315 22.05 2.96 -3.97
N GLY A 316 22.37 2.29 -2.87
CA GLY A 316 23.41 1.26 -2.84
C GLY A 316 22.87 -0.16 -3.04
N ALA A 317 21.55 -0.32 -3.11
CA ALA A 317 20.90 -1.62 -3.19
C ALA A 317 20.54 -1.97 -4.64
N ASP A 318 20.60 -3.25 -4.98
CA ASP A 318 20.19 -3.78 -6.28
C ASP A 318 18.66 -3.95 -6.34
N VAL A 319 17.95 -2.84 -6.16
CA VAL A 319 16.47 -2.78 -6.14
C VAL A 319 15.89 -2.09 -7.38
N GLY A 320 16.73 -1.91 -8.41
CA GLY A 320 16.35 -1.16 -9.61
C GLY A 320 16.07 0.33 -9.35
N LEU A 321 16.66 0.91 -8.29
CA LEU A 321 16.55 2.36 -8.08
C LEU A 321 17.28 3.11 -9.19
N THR A 322 16.54 3.89 -9.96
CA THR A 322 17.10 4.85 -10.90
C THR A 322 16.83 6.27 -10.40
N SER A 323 17.88 7.09 -10.32
CA SER A 323 17.73 8.53 -10.09
C SER A 323 17.57 9.19 -11.45
N ALA A 324 16.34 9.54 -11.83
CA ALA A 324 16.08 10.22 -13.10
C ALA A 324 16.60 11.67 -13.09
N ALA A 325 16.61 12.32 -11.92
CA ALA A 325 17.11 13.67 -11.68
C ALA A 325 17.37 13.89 -10.18
N PRO A 326 18.01 15.01 -9.76
CA PRO A 326 18.07 15.39 -8.35
C PRO A 326 16.67 15.41 -7.71
N ASN A 327 16.54 14.75 -6.56
CA ASN A 327 15.27 14.58 -5.82
C ASN A 327 14.14 13.88 -6.60
N ARG A 328 14.46 13.17 -7.69
CA ARG A 328 13.53 12.31 -8.41
C ARG A 328 14.04 10.88 -8.41
N TYR A 329 13.24 10.00 -7.86
CA TYR A 329 13.58 8.61 -7.60
C TYR A 329 12.57 7.73 -8.30
N GLU A 330 13.03 6.69 -8.97
CA GLU A 330 12.18 5.61 -9.48
C GLU A 330 12.71 4.28 -8.94
N PHE A 331 11.85 3.47 -8.33
CA PHE A 331 12.20 2.11 -7.89
C PHE A 331 11.03 1.16 -8.08
N SER A 332 11.33 -0.13 -8.08
CA SER A 332 10.31 -1.18 -8.17
C SER A 332 9.69 -1.47 -6.80
N VAL A 333 8.38 -1.61 -6.78
CA VAL A 333 7.65 -2.30 -5.70
C VAL A 333 7.02 -3.56 -6.25
N TYR A 334 6.83 -4.54 -5.37
CA TYR A 334 6.37 -5.88 -5.74
C TYR A 334 5.11 -6.26 -4.96
N PRO A 335 3.94 -5.73 -5.33
CA PRO A 335 2.69 -6.16 -4.73
C PRO A 335 2.45 -7.64 -5.03
N ASP A 336 1.96 -8.40 -4.06
CA ASP A 336 1.73 -9.85 -4.15
C ASP A 336 0.23 -10.22 -4.10
N HIS A 337 -0.64 -9.23 -4.32
CA HIS A 337 -2.09 -9.38 -4.24
C HIS A 337 -2.79 -8.91 -5.54
N LEU A 338 -4.04 -9.33 -5.73
CA LEU A 338 -4.92 -8.82 -6.78
C LEU A 338 -5.71 -7.61 -6.28
N GLY A 339 -6.26 -6.84 -7.22
CA GLY A 339 -7.17 -5.73 -6.90
C GLY A 339 -6.45 -4.38 -6.76
N TRP A 340 -7.08 -3.45 -6.03
CA TRP A 340 -6.58 -2.08 -5.91
C TRP A 340 -5.50 -1.96 -4.84
N THR A 341 -4.35 -1.42 -5.23
CA THR A 341 -3.26 -1.03 -4.32
C THR A 341 -3.17 0.48 -4.28
N GLY A 342 -3.04 1.02 -3.08
CA GLY A 342 -2.68 2.41 -2.85
C GLY A 342 -1.20 2.53 -2.48
N LEU A 343 -0.54 3.58 -2.97
CA LEU A 343 0.71 4.05 -2.39
C LEU A 343 0.50 5.47 -1.89
N PHE A 344 1.03 5.73 -0.70
CA PHE A 344 0.84 6.97 0.01
C PHE A 344 2.19 7.55 0.42
N LEU A 345 2.40 8.83 0.16
CA LEU A 345 3.63 9.57 0.44
C LEU A 345 3.31 10.75 1.36
N VAL A 346 4.00 10.83 2.48
CA VAL A 346 4.00 12.02 3.36
C VAL A 346 5.34 12.71 3.22
N VAL A 347 5.34 14.04 3.11
CA VAL A 347 6.56 14.85 3.05
C VAL A 347 6.47 16.04 3.99
N GLY A 348 7.63 16.48 4.49
CA GLY A 348 7.70 17.64 5.38
C GLY A 348 9.12 18.14 5.60
N ALA A 349 9.24 19.30 6.25
CA ALA A 349 10.52 19.93 6.54
C ALA A 349 11.24 19.35 7.77
N GLN A 350 10.55 18.57 8.58
CA GLN A 350 11.04 17.98 9.83
C GLN A 350 10.83 16.46 9.80
N PRO A 351 11.62 15.66 10.53
CA PRO A 351 11.36 14.23 10.70
C PRO A 351 9.98 13.98 11.32
N LEU A 352 9.36 12.84 10.97
CA LEU A 352 8.14 12.38 11.64
C LEU A 352 8.41 12.25 13.15
N ALA A 353 7.49 12.75 13.98
CA ALA A 353 7.63 12.68 15.43
C ALA A 353 7.65 11.23 15.95
N VAL A 354 7.00 10.33 15.20
CA VAL A 354 7.01 8.88 15.43
C VAL A 354 7.11 8.20 14.08
N ALA A 355 8.25 7.57 13.79
CA ALA A 355 8.39 6.64 12.68
C ALA A 355 8.29 5.20 13.18
N LYS A 356 7.81 4.30 12.33
CA LYS A 356 7.86 2.86 12.58
C LYS A 356 8.97 2.23 11.75
N PRO A 357 9.51 1.06 12.14
CA PRO A 357 10.44 0.32 11.30
C PRO A 357 9.85 0.01 9.91
N GLN A 358 10.70 -0.07 8.90
CA GLN A 358 10.31 -0.56 7.57
C GLN A 358 9.68 -1.95 7.68
N GLY A 359 8.61 -2.19 6.93
CA GLY A 359 7.85 -3.43 6.95
C GLY A 359 6.86 -3.54 8.12
N THR A 360 6.75 -2.52 8.99
CA THR A 360 5.68 -2.48 9.99
C THR A 360 4.33 -2.47 9.29
N VAL A 361 3.47 -3.41 9.66
CA VAL A 361 2.10 -3.54 9.19
C VAL A 361 1.17 -2.98 10.27
N GLN A 362 0.08 -2.34 9.86
CA GLN A 362 -0.92 -1.77 10.76
C GLN A 362 -2.31 -1.87 10.14
N SER A 363 -3.34 -2.06 10.96
CA SER A 363 -4.72 -1.83 10.51
C SER A 363 -4.92 -0.35 10.13
N ALA A 364 -5.91 -0.06 9.26
CA ALA A 364 -6.24 1.31 8.84
C ALA A 364 -6.42 2.28 10.03
N ARG A 365 -7.05 1.82 11.13
CA ARG A 365 -7.33 2.63 12.31
C ARG A 365 -6.08 2.92 13.14
N GLU A 366 -5.22 1.92 13.33
CA GLU A 366 -3.95 2.08 14.05
C GLU A 366 -2.98 2.96 13.27
N PHE A 367 -2.93 2.78 11.95
CA PHE A 367 -2.17 3.65 11.05
C PHE A 367 -2.65 5.09 11.18
N ALA A 368 -3.95 5.37 11.09
CA ALA A 368 -4.49 6.72 11.25
C ALA A 368 -4.10 7.36 12.60
N ALA A 369 -4.18 6.61 13.70
CA ALA A 369 -3.74 7.11 15.00
C ALA A 369 -2.23 7.38 15.05
N THR A 370 -1.43 6.50 14.45
CA THR A 370 0.03 6.61 14.37
C THR A 370 0.45 7.81 13.54
N LEU A 371 -0.13 7.97 12.35
CA LEU A 371 0.17 9.08 11.44
C LEU A 371 -0.21 10.42 12.06
N ARG A 372 -1.37 10.52 12.72
CA ARG A 372 -1.77 11.73 13.45
C ARG A 372 -0.75 12.14 14.49
N LYS A 373 -0.25 11.17 15.28
CA LYS A 373 0.78 11.43 16.28
C LYS A 373 2.11 11.83 15.63
N ALA A 374 2.48 11.15 14.54
CA ALA A 374 3.71 11.40 13.79
C ALA A 374 3.74 12.79 13.13
N THR A 375 2.57 13.31 12.77
CA THR A 375 2.39 14.59 12.04
C THR A 375 1.77 15.69 12.90
N ALA A 376 1.64 15.47 14.22
CA ALA A 376 1.01 16.40 15.16
C ALA A 376 1.68 17.79 15.19
N THR A 377 2.96 17.86 14.83
CA THR A 377 3.74 19.09 14.72
C THR A 377 4.34 19.20 13.33
N GLY A 378 4.44 20.42 12.82
CA GLY A 378 5.06 20.70 11.52
C GLY A 378 4.05 20.99 10.43
N LYS A 379 4.57 21.27 9.24
CA LYS A 379 3.79 21.42 8.01
C LYS A 379 4.07 20.20 7.16
N TRP A 380 3.02 19.44 6.89
CA TRP A 380 3.06 18.21 6.12
C TRP A 380 2.27 18.42 4.85
N ASP A 381 2.73 17.77 3.80
CA ASP A 381 1.97 17.55 2.57
C ASP A 381 1.90 16.05 2.34
N ALA A 382 0.89 15.62 1.60
CA ALA A 382 0.72 14.22 1.32
C ALA A 382 0.15 13.99 -0.08
N ASP A 383 0.64 12.94 -0.72
CA ASP A 383 0.23 12.53 -2.06
C ASP A 383 -0.09 11.04 -2.08
N MET A 384 -1.03 10.64 -2.92
CA MET A 384 -1.47 9.25 -3.02
C MET A 384 -1.77 8.91 -4.47
N VAL A 385 -1.42 7.68 -4.83
CA VAL A 385 -1.70 7.07 -6.12
C VAL A 385 -2.32 5.70 -5.89
N TRP A 386 -3.22 5.32 -6.79
CA TRP A 386 -3.88 4.02 -6.76
C TRP A 386 -3.74 3.38 -8.12
N PHE A 387 -3.52 2.08 -8.12
CA PHE A 387 -3.44 1.28 -9.33
C PHE A 387 -4.01 -0.11 -9.05
N ARG A 388 -4.44 -0.78 -10.11
CA ARG A 388 -5.06 -2.09 -10.01
C ARG A 388 -4.12 -3.16 -10.54
N ILE A 389 -4.00 -4.23 -9.79
CA ILE A 389 -3.26 -5.44 -10.17
C ILE A 389 -4.27 -6.46 -10.66
N ASP A 390 -4.08 -6.87 -11.91
CA ASP A 390 -4.91 -7.87 -12.57
C ASP A 390 -4.17 -9.22 -12.63
N PRO A 391 -4.91 -10.34 -12.72
CA PRO A 391 -4.30 -11.64 -12.97
C PRO A 391 -3.64 -11.69 -14.36
N LYS A 392 -2.57 -12.48 -14.49
CA LYS A 392 -1.82 -12.68 -15.75
C LYS A 392 -2.57 -13.44 -16.82
#